data_AF-A0A1F6ZDS4-F1
#
_entry.id   AF-A0A1F6ZDS4-F1
#
_cell.length_a   1.000
_cell.length_b   1.000
_cell.length_c   1.000
_cell.angle_alpha   90.00
_cell.angle_beta   90.00
_cell.angle_gamma   90.00
#
_symmetry.space_group_name_H-M   'P 1'
#
loop_
_entity.id
_entity.type
_entity.pdbx_description
1 polymer ?
#
loop_
_entity_poly.entity_id
_entity_poly.type
_entity_poly.pdbx_seq_one_letter_code
_entity_poly.pdbx_strand_id
1 'polypeptide(L)' 'MGKKVKSILNFVAWITGVIVSLAVGFAMAGGTLSIPWLSSIGAGIVTMIAGWVVIISTLVSAALALLKQ' A
#
# COMPACT_ATOMS: atom_id res chain seq x y z
N MET A 1 -1.18 27.90 10.38
CA MET A 1 0.02 27.11 9.98
C MET A 1 0.50 27.62 8.63
N GLY A 2 1.80 27.90 8.46
CA GLY A 2 2.33 28.43 7.20
C GLY A 2 2.20 27.44 6.04
N LYS A 3 1.90 27.91 4.82
CA LYS A 3 1.72 27.08 3.61
C LYS A 3 2.85 26.04 3.41
N LYS A 4 4.10 26.41 3.72
CA LYS A 4 5.27 25.51 3.61
C LYS A 4 5.18 24.30 4.54
N VAL A 5 4.77 24.50 5.79
CA VAL A 5 4.63 23.41 6.78
C VAL A 5 3.54 22.43 6.34
N LYS A 6 2.42 22.93 5.80
CA LYS A 6 1.34 22.09 5.29
C LYS A 6 1.80 21.21 4.13
N SER A 7 2.61 21.73 3.21
CA SER A 7 3.14 20.98 2.06
C SER A 7 4.09 19.86 2.48
N ILE A 8 5.00 20.12 3.43
CA ILE A 8 5.92 19.11 3.95
C ILE A 8 5.16 18.00 4.68
N LEU A 9 4.20 18.35 5.54
CA LEU A 9 3.37 17.37 6.23
C LEU A 9 2.58 16.49 5.27
N ASN A 10 2.04 17.07 4.19
CA ASN A 10 1.32 16.31 3.17
C ASN A 10 2.23 15.34 2.43
N PHE A 11 3.47 15.75 2.13
CA PHE A 11 4.47 14.89 1.50
C PHE A 11 4.89 13.72 2.40
N VAL A 12 5.15 14.00 3.68
CA VAL A 12 5.50 12.96 4.67
C VAL A 12 4.34 11.99 4.85
N ALA A 13 3.10 12.47 4.95
CA ALA A 13 1.93 11.62 5.05
C ALA A 13 1.75 10.74 3.80
N TRP A 14 1.96 11.30 2.61
CA TRP A 14 1.92 10.54 1.35
C TRP A 14 3.00 9.45 1.29
N ILE A 15 4.27 9.77 1.59
CA ILE A 15 5.36 8.78 1.63
C ILE A 15 5.04 7.68 2.63
N THR A 16 4.58 8.05 3.82
CA THR A 16 4.24 7.08 4.87
C THR A 16 3.13 6.13 4.39
N GLY A 17 2.09 6.67 3.74
CA GLY A 17 1.02 5.87 3.13
C GLY A 17 1.55 4.89 2.08
N VAL A 18 2.43 5.34 1.18
CA VAL A 18 3.05 4.48 0.15
C VAL A 18 3.83 3.34 0.78
N ILE A 19 4.69 3.63 1.77
CA ILE A 19 5.51 2.61 2.45
C ILE A 19 4.63 1.57 3.16
N VAL A 20 3.59 2.01 3.89
CA VAL A 20 2.68 1.10 4.60
C VAL A 20 1.90 0.23 3.61
N SER A 21 1.37 0.80 2.51
CA SER A 21 0.68 0.02 1.48
C SER A 21 1.56 -1.03 0.81
N LEU A 22 2.81 -0.69 0.50
CA LEU A 22 3.79 -1.65 -0.03
C LEU A 22 4.12 -2.74 0.98
N ALA A 23 4.35 -2.40 2.25
CA ALA A 23 4.63 -3.36 3.31
C ALA A 23 3.48 -4.37 3.49
N VAL A 24 2.24 -3.89 3.52
CA VAL A 24 1.05 -4.75 3.60
C VAL A 24 0.89 -5.61 2.34
N GLY A 25 1.07 -5.02 1.15
CA GLY A 25 1.00 -5.75 -0.12
C GLY A 25 2.01 -6.89 -0.20
N PHE A 26 3.28 -6.64 0.17
CA PHE A 26 4.31 -7.69 0.23
C PHE A 26 4.02 -8.75 1.30
N ALA A 27 3.52 -8.35 2.48
CA ALA A 27 3.16 -9.29 3.54
C ALA A 27 1.99 -10.21 3.12
N MET A 28 1.02 -9.68 2.36
CA MET A 28 -0.08 -10.46 1.79
C MET A 28 0.38 -11.36 0.63
N ALA A 29 1.24 -10.85 -0.27
CA ALA A 29 1.79 -11.61 -1.40
C ALA A 29 2.72 -12.74 -0.96
N GLY A 30 3.49 -12.54 0.11
CA GLY A 30 4.39 -13.57 0.66
C GLY A 30 3.70 -14.60 1.55
N GLY A 31 2.39 -14.46 1.83
CA GLY A 31 1.67 -15.34 2.76
C GLY A 31 2.03 -15.14 4.24
N THR A 32 2.93 -14.20 4.56
CA THR A 32 3.32 -13.84 5.93
C THR A 32 2.15 -13.24 6.71
N LEU A 33 1.22 -12.57 6.01
CA LEU A 33 -0.01 -12.03 6.59
C LEU A 33 -1.19 -12.97 6.31
N SER A 34 -1.56 -13.78 7.30
CA SER A 34 -2.79 -14.57 7.27
C SER A 34 -3.93 -13.73 7.83
N ILE A 35 -4.92 -13.40 7.00
CA ILE A 35 -6.11 -12.66 7.43
C ILE A 35 -7.11 -13.67 8.00
N PRO A 36 -7.35 -13.71 9.34
CA PRO A 36 -8.14 -14.78 9.97
C PRO A 36 -9.56 -14.92 9.41
N TRP A 37 -10.15 -13.81 8.96
CA TRP A 37 -11.48 -13.76 8.36
C TRP A 37 -11.53 -14.28 6.92
N LEU A 38 -10.43 -14.19 6.18
CA LEU A 38 -10.33 -14.71 4.81
C LEU A 38 -9.93 -16.19 4.79
N SER A 39 -9.27 -16.67 5.84
CA SER A 39 -8.94 -18.09 6.06
C SER A 39 -10.18 -18.98 6.09
N SER A 40 -11.33 -18.48 6.59
CA SER A 40 -12.59 -19.24 6.68
C SER A 40 -13.33 -19.41 5.35
N ILE A 41 -13.02 -18.61 4.33
CA ILE A 41 -13.65 -18.68 2.99
C ILE A 41 -12.84 -19.55 2.01
N GLY A 42 -11.68 -20.07 2.44
CA GLY A 42 -10.90 -21.02 1.66
C GLY A 42 -10.25 -20.39 0.44
N ALA A 43 -9.16 -19.64 0.64
CA ALA A 43 -8.06 -19.52 -0.33
C ALA A 43 -6.99 -18.54 0.16
N GLY A 44 -5.87 -19.04 0.69
CA GLY A 44 -4.63 -18.24 0.82
C GLY A 44 -4.13 -17.70 -0.55
N ILE A 45 -4.64 -18.26 -1.65
CA ILE A 45 -4.42 -17.77 -3.01
C ILE A 45 -5.07 -16.38 -3.21
N VAL A 46 -6.24 -16.12 -2.61
CA VAL A 46 -6.94 -14.84 -2.78
C VAL A 46 -6.20 -13.72 -2.05
N THR A 47 -5.65 -13.98 -0.84
CA THR A 47 -4.81 -13.02 -0.13
C THR A 47 -3.54 -12.70 -0.91
N MET A 48 -2.93 -13.70 -1.55
CA MET A 48 -1.72 -13.51 -2.37
C MET A 48 -1.99 -12.64 -3.60
N ILE A 49 -3.07 -12.93 -4.34
CA ILE A 49 -3.49 -12.13 -5.50
C ILE A 49 -3.81 -10.69 -5.08
N ALA A 50 -4.55 -10.52 -3.98
CA ALA A 50 -4.85 -9.20 -3.45
C ALA A 50 -3.57 -8.42 -3.07
N GLY A 51 -2.58 -9.08 -2.48
CA GLY A 51 -1.27 -8.49 -2.19
C GLY A 51 -0.57 -7.95 -3.44
N TRP A 52 -0.54 -8.74 -4.52
CA TRP A 52 0.02 -8.31 -5.80
C TRP A 52 -0.74 -7.12 -6.42
N VAL A 53 -2.07 -7.11 -6.35
CA VAL A 53 -2.90 -5.98 -6.80
C VAL A 53 -2.55 -4.71 -6.03
N VAL A 54 -2.40 -4.80 -4.71
CA VAL A 54 -2.00 -3.66 -3.86
C VAL A 54 -0.60 -3.16 -4.24
N ILE A 55 0.37 -4.05 -4.43
CA ILE A 55 1.75 -3.66 -4.82
C ILE A 55 1.73 -2.89 -6.15
N ILE A 56 1.07 -3.44 -7.18
CA ILE A 56 1.04 -2.84 -8.52
C ILE A 56 0.30 -1.50 -8.48
N SER A 57 -0.87 -1.44 -7.85
CA SER A 57 -1.64 -0.20 -7.74
C SER A 57 -0.90 0.88 -6.94
N THR A 58 -0.18 0.50 -5.89
CA THR A 58 0.63 1.44 -5.08
C THR A 58 1.81 1.96 -5.89
N LEU A 59 2.51 1.11 -6.65
CA LEU A 59 3.61 1.52 -7.54
C LEU A 59 3.12 2.47 -8.63
N VAL A 60 2.00 2.15 -9.28
CA VAL A 60 1.39 3.00 -10.30
C VAL A 60 0.96 4.34 -9.68
N SER A 61 0.28 4.32 -8.54
CA SER A 61 -0.12 5.54 -7.82
C SER A 61 1.09 6.40 -7.44
N ALA A 62 2.17 5.77 -6.95
CA ALA A 62 3.39 6.46 -6.60
C ALA A 62 4.08 7.10 -7.81
N ALA A 63 4.18 6.36 -8.92
CA ALA A 63 4.74 6.85 -10.17
C ALA A 63 3.92 8.03 -10.74
N LEU A 64 2.58 7.92 -10.77
CA LEU A 64 1.72 9.04 -11.21
C LEU A 64 1.84 10.25 -10.28
N ALA A 65 1.93 10.04 -8.97
CA ALA A 65 2.09 11.14 -8.02
C ALA A 65 3.43 11.87 -8.20
N LEU A 66 4.51 11.15 -8.54
CA LEU A 66 5.80 11.75 -8.87
C LEU A 66 5.80 12.46 -10.23
N LEU A 67 5.09 11.91 -11.23
CA LEU A 67 4.98 12.54 -12.56
C LEU A 67 4.04 13.76 -12.58
N LYS A 68 3.10 13.83 -11.63
CA LYS A 68 2.10 14.92 -11.51
C LYS A 68 2.44 15.89 -10.37
N GLN A 69 3.52 15.65 -9.63
CA GLN A 69 4.11 16.61 -8.70
C GLN A 69 4.74 17.77 -9.45
#